data_AF-A0A1B6J8M4-F1
#
_entry.id   AF-A0A1B6J8M4-F1
#
_cell.length_a   1.000
_cell.length_b   1.000
_cell.length_c   1.000
_cell.angle_alpha   90.00
_cell.angle_beta   90.00
_cell.angle_gamma   90.00
#
_symmetry.space_group_name_H-M   'P 1'
#
loop_
_entity.id
_entity.type
_entity.pdbx_description
1 polymer ?
#
loop_
_entity_poly.entity_id
_entity_poly.type
_entity_poly.pdbx_seq_one_letter_code
_entity_poly.pdbx_strand_id
1 'polypeptide(L)'
;SFKERLQNFVSTVLTFLFYHFDHLPKHQNIIKKYLKDPNMPHVSDMLNNIAITLTNSQRTLEYPRPYTPNIIPIAGAHMSSHMTPLPQNIKHFMDNAKDGV
;
A
#
# COMPACT_ATOMS: atom_id res chain seq x y z
N SER A 1 2.54 -30.01 -2.01
CA SER A 1 1.90 -31.03 -2.89
C SER A 1 1.75 -30.50 -4.32
N PHE A 2 1.59 -31.37 -5.33
CA PHE A 2 1.34 -30.96 -6.74
C PHE A 2 0.07 -30.11 -6.88
N LYS A 3 -1.00 -30.45 -6.14
CA LYS A 3 -2.27 -29.72 -6.14
C LYS A 3 -2.10 -28.25 -5.72
N GLU A 4 -1.32 -28.00 -4.67
CA GLU A 4 -1.03 -26.63 -4.19
C GLU A 4 -0.24 -25.84 -5.24
N ARG A 5 0.75 -26.47 -5.90
CA ARG A 5 1.51 -25.83 -6.98
C ARG A 5 0.62 -25.45 -8.15
N LEU A 6 -0.32 -26.32 -8.53
CA LEU A 6 -1.29 -26.05 -9.59
C LEU A 6 -2.24 -24.90 -9.20
N GLN A 7 -2.73 -24.88 -7.97
CA GLN A 7 -3.56 -23.79 -7.46
C GLN A 7 -2.81 -22.45 -7.49
N ASN A 8 -1.56 -22.42 -7.01
CA ASN A 8 -0.72 -21.22 -7.05
C ASN A 8 -0.49 -20.76 -8.50
N PHE A 9 -0.24 -21.69 -9.42
CA PHE A 9 -0.09 -21.37 -10.84
C PHE A 9 -1.37 -20.73 -11.41
N VAL A 10 -2.53 -21.35 -11.23
CA VAL A 10 -3.82 -20.82 -11.72
C VAL A 10 -4.10 -19.44 -11.14
N SER A 11 -3.96 -19.26 -9.83
CA SER A 11 -4.13 -17.97 -9.16
C SER A 11 -3.18 -16.91 -9.72
N THR A 12 -1.93 -17.28 -9.99
CA THR A 12 -0.92 -16.37 -10.54
C THR A 12 -1.30 -15.93 -11.94
N VAL A 13 -1.66 -16.86 -12.83
CA VAL A 13 -2.08 -16.54 -14.20
C VAL A 13 -3.31 -15.64 -14.20
N LEU A 14 -4.34 -15.97 -13.42
CA LEU A 14 -5.54 -15.13 -13.30
C LEU A 14 -5.20 -13.72 -12.82
N THR A 15 -4.30 -13.60 -11.84
CA THR A 15 -3.84 -12.29 -11.34
C THR A 15 -3.13 -11.50 -12.43
N PHE A 16 -2.24 -12.12 -13.21
CA PHE A 16 -1.56 -11.45 -14.32
C PHE A 16 -2.52 -10.97 -15.41
N LEU A 17 -3.51 -11.79 -15.76
CA LEU A 17 -4.54 -11.44 -16.74
C LEU A 17 -5.38 -10.27 -16.23
N PHE A 18 -5.88 -10.35 -14.99
CA PHE A 18 -6.62 -9.26 -14.36
C PHE A 18 -5.81 -7.97 -14.33
N TYR A 19 -4.53 -8.05 -13.98
CA TYR A 19 -3.65 -6.88 -13.89
C TYR A 19 -3.51 -6.16 -15.24
N HIS A 20 -3.29 -6.91 -16.33
CA HIS A 20 -3.07 -6.31 -17.65
C HIS A 20 -4.36 -5.87 -18.34
N PHE A 21 -5.43 -6.66 -18.24
CA PHE A 21 -6.66 -6.41 -18.99
C PHE A 21 -7.67 -5.51 -18.27
N ASP A 22 -7.64 -5.45 -16.95
CA ASP A 22 -8.61 -4.67 -16.18
C ASP A 22 -7.95 -3.59 -15.32
N HIS A 23 -6.97 -3.96 -14.50
CA HIS A 23 -6.35 -3.05 -13.54
C HIS A 23 -5.59 -1.90 -14.22
N LEU A 24 -4.62 -2.20 -15.10
CA LEU A 24 -3.82 -1.19 -15.77
C LEU A 24 -4.66 -0.17 -16.59
N PRO A 25 -5.61 -0.60 -17.45
CA PRO A 25 -6.47 0.34 -18.18
C PRO A 25 -7.32 1.24 -17.26
N LYS A 26 -7.84 0.70 -16.15
CA LYS A 26 -8.60 1.49 -15.17
C LYS A 26 -7.72 2.57 -14.53
N HIS A 27 -6.49 2.25 -14.15
CA HIS A 27 -5.54 3.23 -13.62
C HIS A 27 -5.17 4.30 -14.65
N GLN A 28 -4.96 3.91 -15.91
CA GLN A 28 -4.72 4.86 -17.00
C GLN A 28 -5.87 5.86 -17.15
N ASN A 29 -7.11 5.41 -17.03
CA ASN A 29 -8.30 6.27 -17.09
C ASN A 29 -8.41 7.22 -15.90
N ILE A 30 -8.09 6.75 -14.68
CA ILE A 30 -8.07 7.58 -13.47
C ILE A 30 -7.05 8.72 -13.63
N ILE A 31 -5.83 8.40 -14.04
CA ILE A 31 -4.75 9.38 -14.26
C ILE A 31 -5.18 10.42 -15.29
N LYS A 32 -5.70 9.99 -16.45
CA LYS A 32 -6.21 10.90 -17.48
C LYS A 32 -7.32 11.81 -16.97
N LYS A 33 -8.24 11.28 -16.15
CA LYS A 33 -9.39 12.02 -15.62
C LYS A 33 -8.99 13.12 -14.65
N TYR A 34 -8.04 12.83 -13.75
CA TYR A 34 -7.73 13.72 -12.61
C TYR A 34 -6.49 14.58 -12.83
N LEU A 35 -5.43 14.06 -13.45
CA LEU A 35 -4.19 14.82 -13.63
C LEU A 35 -4.25 15.76 -14.84
N LYS A 36 -5.00 15.37 -15.89
CA LYS A 36 -5.26 16.19 -17.10
C LYS A 36 -3.99 16.77 -17.75
N ASP A 37 -2.84 16.12 -17.58
CA ASP A 37 -1.57 16.53 -18.18
C ASP A 37 -1.41 15.87 -19.56
N PRO A 38 -1.31 16.66 -20.64
CA PRO A 38 -1.14 16.13 -22.00
C PRO A 38 0.22 15.46 -22.24
N ASN A 39 1.24 15.77 -21.43
CA ASN A 39 2.58 15.19 -21.54
C ASN A 39 2.78 13.97 -20.64
N MET A 40 1.74 13.54 -19.92
CA MET A 40 1.85 12.40 -19.00
C MET A 40 2.13 11.11 -19.78
N PRO A 41 3.21 10.38 -19.46
CA PRO A 41 3.51 9.10 -20.09
C PRO A 41 2.46 8.03 -19.77
N HIS A 42 2.48 6.94 -20.54
CA HIS A 42 1.57 5.82 -20.29
C HIS A 42 1.88 5.17 -18.93
N VAL A 43 0.85 4.62 -18.25
CA VAL A 43 1.01 4.05 -16.91
C VAL A 43 2.07 2.94 -16.86
N SER A 44 2.21 2.14 -17.91
CA SER A 44 3.27 1.13 -18.00
C SER A 44 4.67 1.74 -17.92
N ASP A 45 4.87 2.88 -18.59
CA ASP A 45 6.18 3.53 -18.66
C ASP A 45 6.50 4.23 -17.34
N MET A 46 5.47 4.77 -16.67
CA MET A 46 5.61 5.29 -15.31
C MET A 46 6.05 4.19 -14.34
N LEU A 47 5.41 3.02 -14.39
CA LEU A 47 5.74 1.89 -13.52
C LEU A 47 7.16 1.36 -13.76
N ASN A 48 7.63 1.38 -15.00
CA ASN A 48 8.98 0.96 -15.35
C ASN A 48 10.07 1.96 -14.91
N ASN A 49 9.72 3.23 -14.68
CA ASN A 49 10.65 4.31 -14.38
C ASN A 49 10.54 4.83 -12.93
N ILE A 50 10.12 3.98 -11.98
CA ILE A 50 10.05 4.36 -10.56
C ILE A 50 11.44 4.38 -9.92
N ALA A 51 11.93 5.58 -9.62
CA ALA A 51 13.23 5.77 -8.96
C ALA A 51 13.23 5.36 -7.48
N ILE A 52 12.14 5.65 -6.75
CA ILE A 52 12.00 5.36 -5.31
C ILE A 52 10.56 4.97 -5.00
N THR A 53 10.39 3.91 -4.21
CA THR A 53 9.12 3.49 -3.62
C THR A 53 9.21 3.60 -2.10
N LEU A 54 8.47 4.55 -1.52
CA LEU A 54 8.37 4.70 -0.06
C LEU A 54 7.24 3.79 0.46
N THR A 55 7.58 2.85 1.34
CA THR A 55 6.60 1.93 1.92
C THR A 55 6.36 2.25 3.39
N ASN A 56 5.09 2.32 3.78
CA ASN A 56 4.71 2.47 5.18
C ASN A 56 4.80 1.13 5.93
N SER A 57 6.01 0.56 5.95
CA SER A 57 6.32 -0.73 6.54
C SER A 57 7.43 -0.62 7.58
N GLN A 58 7.33 -1.44 8.63
CA GLN A 58 8.34 -1.51 9.69
C GLN A 58 9.10 -2.84 9.57
N ARG A 59 10.43 -2.78 9.35
CA ARG A 59 11.22 -3.97 9.01
C ARG A 59 11.21 -5.04 10.09
N THR A 60 11.05 -4.67 11.36
CA THR A 60 11.05 -5.61 12.50
C THR A 60 9.73 -6.35 12.69
N LEU A 61 8.63 -5.82 12.18
CA LEU A 61 7.28 -6.38 12.34
C LEU A 61 6.82 -7.16 11.12
N GLU A 62 7.48 -6.96 9.98
CA GLU A 62 7.14 -7.63 8.73
C GLU A 62 7.89 -8.94 8.52
N TYR A 63 7.30 -9.81 7.69
CA TYR A 63 7.99 -10.99 7.21
C TYR A 63 9.27 -10.60 6.45
N PRO A 64 10.41 -11.27 6.71
CA PRO A 64 11.67 -10.96 6.04
C PRO A 64 11.56 -11.27 4.55
N ARG A 65 11.68 -10.23 3.72
CA ARG A 65 11.71 -10.34 2.26
C ARG A 65 12.80 -9.45 1.70
N PRO A 66 13.42 -9.84 0.57
CA PRO A 66 14.41 -9.00 -0.10
C PRO A 66 13.75 -7.75 -0.65
N TYR A 67 14.37 -6.59 -0.41
CA TYR A 67 14.00 -5.31 -1.02
C TYR A 67 15.03 -4.95 -2.09
N THR A 68 14.55 -4.40 -3.20
CA THR A 68 15.42 -3.72 -4.16
C THR A 68 15.89 -2.38 -3.55
N PRO A 69 17.07 -1.85 -3.94
CA PRO A 69 17.60 -0.62 -3.33
C PRO A 69 16.70 0.62 -3.43
N ASN A 70 15.79 0.65 -4.41
CA ASN A 70 14.81 1.71 -4.59
C ASN A 70 13.60 1.63 -3.63
N ILE A 71 13.45 0.57 -2.83
CA ILE A 71 12.36 0.45 -1.86
C ILE A 71 12.85 0.89 -0.48
N ILE A 72 12.25 1.94 0.07
CA ILE A 72 12.62 2.52 1.36
C ILE A 72 11.43 2.40 2.33
N PRO A 73 11.52 1.51 3.34
CA PRO A 73 10.55 1.44 4.42
C PRO A 73 10.69 2.66 5.32
N ILE A 74 9.66 3.51 5.38
CA ILE A 74 9.67 4.74 6.18
C ILE A 74 8.95 4.59 7.52
N ALA A 75 8.03 3.62 7.65
CA ALA A 75 7.14 3.40 8.80
C ALA A 75 6.39 4.67 9.28
N GLY A 76 5.27 4.49 10.00
CA GLY A 76 4.57 5.61 10.64
C GLY A 76 4.19 6.78 9.71
N ALA A 77 4.01 6.57 8.40
CA ALA A 77 3.77 7.65 7.44
C ALA A 77 2.49 8.47 7.74
N HIS A 78 1.54 7.85 8.47
CA HIS A 78 0.29 8.46 8.93
C HIS A 78 0.34 8.88 10.41
N MET A 79 1.42 8.64 11.13
CA MET A 79 1.56 9.03 12.53
C MET A 79 1.91 10.51 12.60
N SER A 80 1.00 11.30 13.15
CA SER A 80 1.27 12.71 13.46
C SER A 80 2.33 12.79 14.56
N SER A 81 3.33 13.65 14.38
CA SER A 81 4.25 14.05 15.46
C SER A 81 3.55 14.90 16.51
N HIS A 82 2.46 15.58 16.14
CA HIS A 82 1.61 16.30 17.05
C HIS A 82 0.55 15.38 17.65
N MET A 83 0.64 15.16 18.97
CA MET A 83 -0.39 14.46 19.73
C MET A 83 -1.56 15.41 19.99
N THR A 84 -2.66 15.25 19.25
CA THR A 84 -3.91 15.94 19.55
C THR A 84 -4.49 15.39 20.86
N PRO A 85 -4.93 16.25 21.79
CA PRO A 85 -5.55 15.79 23.04
C PRO A 85 -6.78 14.95 22.73
N LEU A 86 -7.02 13.91 23.54
CA LEU A 86 -8.21 13.07 23.39
C LEU A 86 -9.48 13.90 23.59
N PRO A 87 -10.55 13.61 22.82
CA PRO A 87 -11.87 14.15 23.11
C PRO A 87 -12.28 13.88 24.57
N GLN A 88 -12.91 14.88 25.20
CA GLN A 88 -13.17 14.88 26.64
C GLN A 88 -13.96 13.65 27.13
N ASN A 89 -14.91 13.17 26.32
CA ASN A 89 -15.71 11.98 26.62
C ASN A 89 -14.86 10.71 26.67
N ILE A 90 -13.91 10.55 25.73
CA ILE A 90 -13.00 9.40 25.69
C ILE A 90 -12.01 9.48 26.86
N LYS A 91 -11.46 10.68 27.11
CA LYS A 91 -10.58 10.90 28.25
C LYS A 91 -11.27 10.54 29.56
N HIS A 92 -12.49 11.01 29.78
CA HIS A 92 -13.27 10.70 30.98
C HIS A 92 -13.59 9.19 31.08
N PHE A 93 -13.91 8.52 29.99
CA PHE A 93 -14.13 7.07 29.99
C PHE A 93 -12.86 6.32 30.43
N MET A 94 -11.70 6.68 29.88
CA MET A 94 -10.43 6.03 30.20
C MET A 94 -9.98 6.33 31.64
N ASP A 95 -10.06 7.59 32.07
CA ASP A 95 -9.60 8.03 33.39
C ASP A 95 -10.42 7.44 34.55
N ASN A 96 -11.68 7.05 34.31
CA ASN A 96 -12.57 6.50 35.33
C ASN A 96 -12.67 4.96 35.31
N ALA A 97 -11.90 4.28 34.44
CA ALA A 97 -11.90 2.82 34.39
C ALA A 97 -11.20 2.25 35.65
N LYS A 98 -11.94 1.47 36.45
CA LYS A 98 -11.46 0.97 37.75
C LYS A 98 -10.53 -0.25 37.65
N ASP A 99 -10.68 -1.03 36.59
CA ASP A 99 -9.94 -2.29 36.38
C ASP A 99 -8.96 -2.18 35.19
N GLY A 100 -8.61 -0.95 34.80
CA GLY A 100 -7.88 -0.66 33.58
C GLY A 100 -8.79 -0.46 32.37
N VAL A 101 -8.18 0.02 31.28
CA VAL A 101 -8.76 0.10 29.93
C VAL A 101 -8.22 -1.02 29.06
#